data_AF-A0A0R2XN05-F1
#
_entry.id   AF-A0A0R2XN05-F1
#
_cell.length_a   1.000
_cell.length_b   1.000
_cell.length_c   1.000
_cell.angle_alpha   90.00
_cell.angle_beta   90.00
_cell.angle_gamma   90.00
#
_symmetry.space_group_name_H-M   'P 1'
#
loop_
_entity.id
_entity.type
_entity.pdbx_description
1 polymer ?
#
loop_
_entity_poly.entity_id
_entity_poly.type
_entity_poly.pdbx_seq_one_letter_code
_entity_poly.pdbx_strand_id
1 'polypeptide(L)'
;MQLRNLTLAGSLIVLGLCVYWLLQPDAAQDTKQSSDEVASQNEGIDQRLAPSKLTRVVEVPEPNDPRVNRLPDGRVEYLIAFDTSMQINQNADPLQSIYAVEQLFADYRYAYKENPVGSENAEITQQLLGKNPKRIVFIDPRCAALRGNQLVDQWGSPFFFHAVSGQQMQVRSAGPDRQLWTADDVLVEDS
;
A
#
# COMPACT_ATOMS: atom_id res chain seq x y z
N MET A 1 -40.20 38.86 -43.93
CA MET A 1 -40.11 39.84 -42.80
C MET A 1 -40.49 39.09 -41.53
N GLN A 2 -39.75 39.03 -40.43
CA GLN A 2 -38.47 39.60 -40.01
C GLN A 2 -37.93 38.70 -38.87
N LEU A 3 -36.60 38.61 -38.78
CA LEU A 3 -35.83 37.89 -37.76
C LEU A 3 -35.64 38.70 -36.47
N ARG A 4 -35.28 37.97 -35.39
CA ARG A 4 -34.43 38.33 -34.22
C ARG A 4 -35.06 39.14 -33.08
N ASN A 5 -34.91 38.62 -31.86
CA ASN A 5 -34.07 39.19 -30.79
C ASN A 5 -34.17 38.35 -29.50
N LEU A 6 -33.22 37.44 -29.27
CA LEU A 6 -33.05 36.71 -28.01
C LEU A 6 -31.57 36.72 -27.60
N THR A 7 -31.06 37.89 -27.23
CA THR A 7 -29.72 38.03 -26.63
C THR A 7 -29.68 39.31 -25.83
N LEU A 8 -30.08 39.33 -24.56
CA LEU A 8 -29.79 40.46 -23.66
C LEU A 8 -29.88 40.12 -22.15
N ALA A 9 -29.85 38.85 -21.74
CA ALA A 9 -29.87 38.47 -20.33
C ALA A 9 -28.51 37.99 -19.78
N GLY A 10 -27.52 37.67 -20.63
CA GLY A 10 -26.24 37.09 -20.19
C GLY A 10 -25.13 38.09 -19.83
N SER A 11 -25.28 39.39 -20.15
CA SER A 11 -24.16 40.34 -20.07
C SER A 11 -23.98 40.99 -18.70
N LEU A 12 -25.02 41.03 -17.85
CA LEU A 12 -24.97 41.71 -16.55
C LEU A 12 -24.24 40.90 -15.47
N ILE A 13 -24.23 39.57 -15.56
CA ILE A 13 -23.63 38.70 -14.52
C ILE A 13 -22.10 38.66 -14.65
N VAL A 14 -21.56 38.71 -15.88
CA VAL A 14 -20.11 38.69 -16.12
C VAL A 14 -19.44 40.00 -15.69
N LEU A 15 -20.11 41.13 -15.90
CA LEU A 15 -19.62 42.45 -15.46
C LEU A 15 -19.53 42.57 -13.93
N GLY A 16 -20.46 41.96 -13.19
CA GLY A 16 -20.45 41.98 -11.72
C GLY A 16 -19.25 41.26 -11.10
N LEU A 17 -18.83 40.13 -11.69
CA LEU A 17 -17.68 39.34 -11.21
C LEU A 17 -16.34 40.00 -11.56
N CYS A 18 -16.23 40.67 -12.71
CA CYS A 18 -15.04 41.44 -13.08
C CYS A 18 -14.80 42.62 -12.13
N VAL A 19 -15.86 43.32 -11.70
CA VAL A 19 -15.72 44.46 -10.77
C VAL A 19 -15.34 43.99 -9.35
N TYR A 20 -15.80 42.81 -8.92
CA TYR A 20 -15.44 42.24 -7.62
C TYR A 20 -13.94 41.87 -7.52
N TRP A 21 -13.35 41.35 -8.60
CA TRP A 21 -11.91 41.07 -8.66
C TRP A 21 -11.04 42.33 -8.79
N LEU A 22 -11.59 43.44 -9.27
CA LEU A 22 -10.89 44.72 -9.38
C LEU A 22 -10.94 45.58 -8.09
N LEU A 23 -11.70 45.16 -7.07
CA LEU A 23 -11.90 45.92 -5.82
C LEU A 23 -11.17 45.31 -4.61
N GLN A 24 -10.19 44.42 -4.80
CA GLN A 24 -9.32 43.98 -3.71
C GLN A 24 -8.18 45.00 -3.48
N PRO A 25 -8.01 45.54 -2.27
CA PRO A 25 -6.90 46.46 -1.98
C PRO A 25 -5.57 45.70 -1.94
N ASP A 26 -4.61 46.17 -2.76
CA ASP A 26 -3.21 45.75 -2.75
C ASP A 26 -2.56 46.09 -1.39
N ALA A 27 -2.33 45.07 -0.56
CA ALA A 27 -1.49 45.18 0.62
C ALA A 27 -0.05 44.77 0.26
N ALA A 28 0.69 45.70 -0.34
CA ALA A 28 2.14 45.62 -0.45
C ALA A 28 2.77 46.16 0.84
N GLN A 29 3.64 45.39 1.51
CA GLN A 29 4.80 45.94 2.21
C GLN A 29 6.00 45.00 2.11
N ASP A 30 6.94 45.44 1.27
CA ASP A 30 8.36 45.12 1.21
C ASP A 30 9.07 45.54 2.50
N THR A 31 10.15 44.87 2.95
CA THR A 31 11.40 45.46 3.52
C THR A 31 12.33 44.39 4.14
N LYS A 32 13.44 44.15 3.43
CA LYS A 32 14.84 43.95 3.85
C LYS A 32 15.19 43.41 5.26
N GLN A 33 15.87 42.26 5.19
CA GLN A 33 16.97 41.71 6.00
C GLN A 33 17.87 42.74 6.75
N SER A 34 18.11 42.49 8.05
CA SER A 34 19.23 43.02 8.84
C SER A 34 19.65 42.01 9.92
N SER A 35 20.95 42.03 10.23
CA SER A 35 21.74 40.96 10.82
C SER A 35 21.85 41.03 12.35
N ASP A 36 22.12 39.86 12.92
CA ASP A 36 22.91 39.55 14.14
C ASP A 36 22.37 39.82 15.55
N GLU A 37 22.58 38.77 16.37
CA GLU A 37 22.86 38.75 17.82
C GLU A 37 21.66 38.79 18.81
N VAL A 38 21.41 37.66 19.50
CA VAL A 38 21.62 37.48 20.96
C VAL A 38 21.45 35.99 21.31
N ALA A 39 22.48 35.44 21.95
CA ALA A 39 22.54 34.12 22.52
C ALA A 39 21.72 33.99 23.82
N SER A 40 21.35 32.74 24.13
CA SER A 40 21.17 32.21 25.49
C SER A 40 19.91 32.62 26.26
N GLN A 41 19.03 31.65 26.46
CA GLN A 41 18.50 31.18 27.77
C GLN A 41 17.04 30.71 27.62
N ASN A 42 16.83 29.39 27.67
CA ASN A 42 15.99 28.74 28.69
C ASN A 42 15.88 27.24 28.42
N GLU A 43 16.58 26.48 29.25
CA GLU A 43 16.41 25.05 29.47
C GLU A 43 15.02 24.77 30.09
N GLY A 44 14.46 23.60 29.79
CA GLY A 44 13.41 22.98 30.59
C GLY A 44 12.00 22.93 29.98
N ILE A 45 11.79 22.07 28.98
CA ILE A 45 10.53 21.31 28.87
C ILE A 45 10.89 19.84 28.59
N ASP A 46 10.72 19.05 29.64
CA ASP A 46 10.77 17.60 29.64
C ASP A 46 9.74 16.97 28.69
N GLN A 47 10.24 15.99 27.92
CA GLN A 47 9.62 14.70 27.65
C GLN A 47 8.11 14.67 27.34
N ARG A 48 7.78 14.80 26.05
CA ARG A 48 6.79 13.92 25.41
C ARG A 48 7.00 13.92 23.90
N LEU A 49 6.98 12.71 23.34
CA LEU A 49 7.09 12.36 21.91
C LEU A 49 8.52 12.29 21.36
N ALA A 50 9.33 11.38 21.91
CA ALA A 50 10.29 10.66 21.09
C ALA A 50 9.54 9.52 20.37
N PRO A 51 9.40 9.51 19.03
CA PRO A 51 9.08 8.26 18.35
C PRO A 51 10.21 7.28 18.64
N SER A 52 9.83 6.18 19.28
CA SER A 52 10.73 5.15 19.77
C SER A 52 11.73 4.76 18.69
N LYS A 53 13.01 4.81 19.07
CA LYS A 53 14.17 4.35 18.33
C LYS A 53 14.02 2.86 18.00
N LEU A 54 13.28 2.54 16.94
CA LEU A 54 13.30 1.23 16.28
C LEU A 54 14.29 1.28 15.10
N THR A 55 15.52 1.64 15.42
CA THR A 55 16.66 1.27 14.56
C THR A 55 17.00 -0.18 14.87
N ARG A 56 16.56 -1.09 14.00
CA ARG A 56 17.35 -2.27 13.67
C ARG A 56 17.22 -2.54 12.17
N VAL A 57 18.03 -1.82 11.41
CA VAL A 57 18.44 -2.28 10.08
C VAL A 57 19.38 -3.46 10.36
N VAL A 58 18.93 -4.70 10.10
CA VAL A 58 19.82 -5.86 9.96
C VAL A 58 19.41 -6.71 8.75
N GLU A 59 20.34 -6.69 7.82
CA GLU A 59 20.79 -7.64 6.82
C GLU A 59 20.74 -9.11 7.28
N VAL A 60 19.89 -9.94 6.64
CA VAL A 60 19.71 -11.39 6.92
C VAL A 60 19.15 -11.66 8.34
N PRO A 61 18.14 -12.54 8.50
CA PRO A 61 17.67 -12.91 9.84
C PRO A 61 18.86 -13.41 10.69
N GLU A 62 18.92 -13.03 11.96
CA GLU A 62 19.98 -13.45 12.89
C GLU A 62 20.11 -15.00 12.91
N PRO A 63 21.30 -15.57 13.15
CA PRO A 63 21.50 -17.02 13.11
C PRO A 63 20.52 -17.83 13.97
N ASN A 64 20.07 -17.25 15.10
CA ASN A 64 19.16 -17.86 16.07
C ASN A 64 17.79 -17.14 16.16
N ASP A 65 17.27 -16.60 15.07
CA ASP A 65 15.91 -16.02 15.08
C ASP A 65 14.86 -17.14 15.19
N PRO A 66 14.05 -17.21 16.27
CA PRO A 66 13.07 -18.28 16.45
C PRO A 66 11.91 -18.22 15.43
N ARG A 67 11.79 -17.13 14.67
CA ARG A 67 10.75 -16.96 13.65
C ARG A 67 11.13 -17.63 12.32
N VAL A 68 12.35 -18.13 12.18
CA VAL A 68 12.81 -18.77 10.95
C VAL A 68 13.26 -20.20 11.20
N ASN A 69 12.97 -21.07 10.25
CA ASN A 69 13.57 -22.40 10.17
C ASN A 69 14.51 -22.45 8.95
N ARG A 70 15.76 -22.86 9.14
CA ARG A 70 16.77 -22.93 8.07
C ARG A 70 16.91 -24.37 7.61
N LEU A 71 16.65 -24.60 6.34
CA LEU A 71 16.71 -25.93 5.75
C LEU A 71 18.14 -26.24 5.25
N PRO A 72 18.54 -27.54 5.21
CA PRO A 72 19.86 -27.94 4.70
C PRO A 72 20.15 -27.53 3.24
N ASP A 73 19.10 -27.31 2.45
CA ASP A 73 19.18 -26.88 1.04
C ASP A 73 19.34 -25.34 0.87
N GLY A 74 19.56 -24.63 1.99
CA GLY A 74 19.74 -23.18 2.03
C GLY A 74 18.47 -22.36 1.94
N ARG A 75 17.27 -22.97 1.87
CA ARG A 75 16.01 -22.24 2.04
C ARG A 75 15.79 -21.84 3.49
N VAL A 76 15.02 -20.78 3.68
CA VAL A 76 14.64 -20.27 5.00
C VAL A 76 13.13 -20.17 5.06
N GLU A 77 12.48 -20.96 5.89
CA GLU A 77 11.05 -20.85 6.14
C GLU A 77 10.80 -19.72 7.14
N TYR A 78 9.90 -18.80 6.81
CA TYR A 78 9.50 -17.72 7.71
C TYR A 78 8.21 -18.10 8.42
N LEU A 79 8.32 -18.60 9.64
CA LEU A 79 7.25 -19.29 10.36
C LEU A 79 6.04 -18.38 10.64
N ILE A 80 6.27 -17.09 10.88
CA ILE A 80 5.18 -16.11 11.05
C ILE A 80 4.35 -15.98 9.77
N ALA A 81 4.99 -15.98 8.60
CA ALA A 81 4.28 -15.94 7.33
C ALA A 81 3.60 -17.29 7.02
N PHE A 82 4.15 -18.42 7.50
CA PHE A 82 3.48 -19.72 7.37
C PHE A 82 2.14 -19.72 8.09
N ASP A 83 2.09 -19.27 9.34
CA ASP A 83 0.84 -19.14 10.10
C ASP A 83 -0.18 -18.25 9.36
N THR A 84 0.26 -17.10 8.84
CA THR A 84 -0.56 -16.20 8.01
C THR A 84 -1.08 -16.89 6.76
N SER A 85 -0.21 -17.60 6.02
CA SER A 85 -0.59 -18.28 4.78
C SER A 85 -1.61 -19.39 5.03
N MET A 86 -1.56 -20.05 6.19
CA MET A 86 -2.52 -21.07 6.57
C MET A 86 -3.91 -20.51 6.87
N GLN A 87 -4.04 -19.21 7.17
CA GLN A 87 -5.34 -18.55 7.40
C GLN A 87 -6.09 -18.19 6.11
N ILE A 88 -5.41 -18.19 4.96
CA ILE A 88 -6.06 -17.89 3.68
C ILE A 88 -7.17 -18.92 3.43
N ASN A 89 -8.39 -18.41 3.21
CA ASN A 89 -9.63 -19.15 3.00
C ASN A 89 -10.10 -20.01 4.20
N GLN A 90 -9.59 -19.78 5.41
CA GLN A 90 -10.09 -20.45 6.62
C GLN A 90 -11.31 -19.76 7.22
N ASN A 91 -11.44 -18.45 7.00
CA ASN A 91 -12.61 -17.69 7.42
C ASN A 91 -13.68 -17.70 6.31
N ALA A 92 -14.95 -17.61 6.70
CA ALA A 92 -16.06 -17.43 5.76
C ALA A 92 -16.10 -16.02 5.15
N ASP A 93 -15.55 -15.02 5.85
CA ASP A 93 -15.40 -13.65 5.36
C ASP A 93 -14.21 -13.55 4.39
N PRO A 94 -14.45 -13.28 3.09
CA PRO A 94 -13.40 -13.21 2.08
C PRO A 94 -12.40 -12.08 2.31
N LEU A 95 -12.77 -11.01 3.03
CA LEU A 95 -11.83 -9.93 3.36
C LEU A 95 -10.68 -10.42 4.25
N GLN A 96 -10.90 -11.42 5.11
CA GLN A 96 -9.85 -11.98 5.94
C GLN A 96 -8.76 -12.67 5.12
N SER A 97 -9.14 -13.34 4.02
CA SER A 97 -8.18 -13.91 3.07
C SER A 97 -7.36 -12.81 2.40
N ILE A 98 -7.98 -11.68 2.05
CA ILE A 98 -7.29 -10.55 1.44
C ILE A 98 -6.28 -9.94 2.42
N TYR A 99 -6.68 -9.70 3.67
CA TYR A 99 -5.75 -9.20 4.69
C TYR A 99 -4.58 -10.16 4.95
N ALA A 100 -4.83 -11.48 4.94
CA ALA A 100 -3.76 -12.46 5.07
C ALA A 100 -2.77 -12.38 3.89
N VAL A 101 -3.25 -12.22 2.65
CA VAL A 101 -2.39 -12.05 1.47
C VAL A 101 -1.63 -10.72 1.52
N GLU A 102 -2.27 -9.63 1.91
CA GLU A 102 -1.60 -8.33 2.11
C GLU A 102 -0.51 -8.39 3.19
N GLN A 103 -0.76 -9.15 4.26
CA GLN A 103 0.22 -9.39 5.32
C GLN A 103 1.41 -10.20 4.81
N LEU A 104 1.22 -11.19 3.93
CA LEU A 104 2.33 -11.88 3.27
C LEU A 104 3.19 -10.92 2.43
N PHE A 105 2.57 -9.95 1.74
CA PHE A 105 3.33 -8.91 1.05
C PHE A 105 4.03 -7.96 2.02
N ALA A 106 3.45 -7.66 3.17
CA ALA A 106 4.11 -6.88 4.22
C ALA A 106 5.34 -7.61 4.77
N ASP A 107 5.24 -8.93 4.99
CA ASP A 107 6.35 -9.78 5.42
C ASP A 107 7.46 -9.84 4.36
N TYR A 108 7.09 -9.94 3.08
CA TYR A 108 8.03 -9.84 1.98
C TYR A 108 8.74 -8.47 1.97
N ARG A 109 7.99 -7.36 2.08
CA ARG A 109 8.55 -6.01 2.17
C ARG A 109 9.44 -5.82 3.40
N TYR A 110 9.14 -6.48 4.51
CA TYR A 110 10.02 -6.45 5.68
C TYR A 110 11.42 -6.99 5.32
N ALA A 111 11.48 -8.07 4.56
CA ALA A 111 12.73 -8.70 4.11
C ALA A 111 13.41 -7.99 2.94
N TYR A 112 12.66 -7.43 1.99
CA TYR A 112 13.20 -6.92 0.71
C TYR A 112 13.09 -5.41 0.51
N LYS A 113 12.29 -4.72 1.33
CA LYS A 113 11.98 -3.28 1.22
C LYS A 113 11.18 -2.89 -0.04
N GLU A 114 10.71 -3.87 -0.78
CA GLU A 114 9.87 -3.73 -1.98
C GLU A 114 8.89 -4.91 -2.08
N ASN A 115 7.87 -4.77 -2.93
CA ASN A 115 6.95 -5.83 -3.26
C ASN A 115 7.62 -6.91 -4.11
N PRO A 116 7.12 -8.16 -4.05
CA PRO A 116 7.44 -9.13 -5.08
C PRO A 116 6.92 -8.63 -6.44
N VAL A 117 7.70 -8.87 -7.49
CA VAL A 117 7.43 -8.43 -8.87
C VAL A 117 7.22 -9.63 -9.79
N GLY A 118 6.43 -9.46 -10.85
CA GLY A 118 6.21 -10.52 -11.82
C GLY A 118 5.37 -10.00 -12.97
N SER A 119 5.51 -10.62 -14.13
CA SER A 119 4.65 -10.36 -15.29
C SER A 119 3.25 -10.96 -15.10
N GLU A 120 3.18 -12.05 -14.33
CA GLU A 120 1.94 -12.75 -13.98
C GLU A 120 1.86 -12.98 -12.46
N ASN A 121 0.64 -13.13 -11.92
CA ASN A 121 0.42 -13.39 -10.49
C ASN A 121 1.13 -14.66 -10.00
N ALA A 122 1.30 -15.62 -10.91
CA ALA A 122 1.96 -16.87 -10.63
C ALA A 122 3.47 -16.68 -10.37
N GLU A 123 4.12 -15.70 -11.03
CA GLU A 123 5.51 -15.34 -10.77
C GLU A 123 5.66 -14.61 -9.43
N ILE A 124 4.72 -13.73 -9.10
CA ILE A 124 4.65 -13.06 -7.79
C ILE A 124 4.53 -14.11 -6.67
N THR A 125 3.64 -15.09 -6.85
CA THR A 125 3.47 -16.20 -5.89
C THR A 125 4.73 -17.06 -5.80
N GLN A 126 5.42 -17.33 -6.92
CA GLN A 126 6.71 -18.04 -6.89
C GLN A 126 7.76 -17.31 -6.04
N GLN A 127 7.79 -15.98 -6.05
CA GLN A 127 8.66 -15.23 -5.15
C GLN A 127 8.32 -15.51 -3.69
N LEU A 128 7.04 -15.56 -3.31
CA LEU A 128 6.62 -15.93 -1.96
C LEU A 128 6.96 -17.39 -1.61
N LEU A 129 7.08 -18.28 -2.60
CA LEU A 129 7.47 -19.69 -2.45
C LEU A 129 9.00 -19.90 -2.38
N GLY A 130 9.80 -18.83 -2.31
CA GLY A 130 11.26 -18.93 -2.19
C GLY A 130 12.03 -18.80 -3.50
N LYS A 131 11.37 -18.53 -4.64
CA LYS A 131 12.03 -18.13 -5.90
C LYS A 131 12.42 -16.65 -5.85
N ASN A 132 13.12 -16.27 -4.77
CA ASN A 132 13.59 -14.93 -4.47
C ASN A 132 15.09 -14.98 -4.10
N PRO A 133 15.82 -13.85 -4.15
CA PRO A 133 17.27 -13.86 -3.98
C PRO A 133 17.76 -14.41 -2.63
N LYS A 134 16.97 -14.30 -1.54
CA LYS A 134 17.36 -14.81 -0.21
C LYS A 134 16.79 -16.20 0.10
N ARG A 135 16.11 -16.84 -0.85
CA ARG A 135 15.48 -18.16 -0.72
C ARG A 135 14.54 -18.28 0.49
N ILE A 136 13.87 -17.19 0.87
CA ILE A 136 12.92 -17.16 1.98
C ILE A 136 11.57 -17.68 1.49
N VAL A 137 11.00 -18.67 2.16
CA VAL A 137 9.67 -19.20 1.88
C VAL A 137 8.69 -18.53 2.85
N PHE A 138 7.71 -17.83 2.30
CA PHE A 138 6.67 -17.10 3.05
C PHE A 138 5.35 -17.87 3.11
N ILE A 139 5.09 -18.75 2.13
CA ILE A 139 3.86 -19.56 2.07
C ILE A 139 4.19 -20.99 2.50
N ASP A 140 3.44 -21.52 3.47
CA ASP A 140 3.51 -22.93 3.82
C ASP A 140 3.04 -23.79 2.63
N PRO A 141 3.80 -24.82 2.18
CA PRO A 141 3.38 -25.70 1.09
C PRO A 141 2.05 -26.43 1.32
N ARG A 142 1.59 -26.52 2.57
CA ARG A 142 0.30 -27.11 2.97
C ARG A 142 -0.86 -26.11 2.92
N CYS A 143 -0.59 -24.84 2.59
CA CYS A 143 -1.60 -23.80 2.45
C CYS A 143 -2.72 -24.27 1.50
N ALA A 144 -3.95 -24.34 2.00
CA ALA A 144 -5.10 -24.81 1.23
C ALA A 144 -5.46 -23.89 0.04
N ALA A 145 -5.03 -22.62 0.08
CA ALA A 145 -5.21 -21.65 -0.99
C ALA A 145 -4.14 -21.76 -2.09
N LEU A 146 -3.09 -22.56 -1.89
CA LEU A 146 -2.07 -22.78 -2.91
C LEU A 146 -2.54 -23.82 -3.93
N ARG A 147 -2.55 -23.46 -5.22
CA ARG A 147 -2.84 -24.35 -6.35
C ARG A 147 -1.72 -24.23 -7.38
N GLY A 148 -0.79 -25.18 -7.35
CA GLY A 148 0.44 -25.08 -8.15
C GLY A 148 1.26 -23.86 -7.71
N ASN A 149 1.40 -22.87 -8.58
CA ASN A 149 2.08 -21.60 -8.32
C ASN A 149 1.13 -20.41 -8.21
N GLN A 150 -0.17 -20.63 -7.95
CA GLN A 150 -1.14 -19.57 -7.76
C GLN A 150 -1.73 -19.62 -6.35
N LEU A 151 -1.93 -18.46 -5.75
CA LEU A 151 -2.83 -18.30 -4.61
C LEU A 151 -4.24 -18.08 -5.13
N VAL A 152 -5.18 -18.92 -4.70
CA VAL A 152 -6.60 -18.83 -5.07
C VAL A 152 -7.46 -18.38 -3.90
N ASP A 153 -8.51 -17.64 -4.20
CA ASP A 153 -9.55 -17.28 -3.24
C ASP A 153 -10.41 -18.50 -2.84
N GLN A 154 -11.37 -18.27 -1.94
CA GLN A 154 -12.24 -19.32 -1.39
C GLN A 154 -13.13 -19.98 -2.45
N TRP A 155 -13.35 -19.34 -3.59
CA TRP A 155 -14.12 -19.89 -4.72
C TRP A 155 -13.23 -20.61 -5.73
N GLY A 156 -11.91 -20.57 -5.56
CA GLY A 156 -10.93 -21.26 -6.39
C GLY A 156 -10.39 -20.43 -7.55
N SER A 157 -10.74 -19.14 -7.62
CA SER A 157 -10.18 -18.22 -8.61
C SER A 157 -8.84 -17.67 -8.13
N PRO A 158 -7.82 -17.56 -8.99
CA PRO A 158 -6.58 -16.89 -8.62
C PRO A 158 -6.86 -15.46 -8.16
N PHE A 159 -6.26 -15.06 -7.03
CA PHE A 159 -6.25 -13.64 -6.66
C PHE A 159 -5.60 -12.82 -7.77
N PHE A 160 -6.12 -11.62 -8.00
CA PHE A 160 -5.51 -10.61 -8.86
C PHE A 160 -4.58 -9.71 -8.04
N PHE A 161 -3.34 -9.56 -8.50
CA PHE A 161 -2.34 -8.71 -7.87
C PHE A 161 -2.04 -7.51 -8.76
N HIS A 162 -2.25 -6.31 -8.23
CA HIS A 162 -1.95 -5.07 -8.93
C HIS A 162 -0.91 -4.27 -8.15
N ALA A 163 0.31 -4.20 -8.70
CA ALA A 163 1.37 -3.37 -8.12
C ALA A 163 1.07 -1.90 -8.40
N VAL A 164 0.50 -1.20 -7.41
CA VAL A 164 0.25 0.25 -7.46
C VAL A 164 1.58 1.00 -7.37
N SER A 165 2.51 0.50 -6.57
CA SER A 165 3.88 1.02 -6.47
C SER A 165 4.85 -0.08 -6.02
N GLY A 166 6.14 0.25 -5.92
CA GLY A 166 7.15 -0.66 -5.36
C GLY A 166 6.87 -1.09 -3.92
N GLN A 167 5.97 -0.42 -3.19
CA GLN A 167 5.63 -0.75 -1.79
C GLN A 167 4.14 -1.01 -1.56
N GLN A 168 3.28 -0.78 -2.56
CA GLN A 168 1.83 -0.99 -2.46
C GLN A 168 1.37 -2.00 -3.50
N MET A 169 0.74 -3.07 -3.02
CA MET A 169 0.14 -4.13 -3.82
C MET A 169 -1.34 -4.20 -3.47
N GLN A 170 -2.21 -3.99 -4.45
CA GLN A 170 -3.64 -4.23 -4.28
C GLN A 170 -3.93 -5.71 -4.57
N VAL A 171 -4.81 -6.29 -3.76
CA VAL A 171 -5.27 -7.67 -3.88
C VAL A 171 -6.77 -7.69 -4.11
N ARG A 172 -7.19 -8.46 -5.11
CA ARG A 172 -8.60 -8.62 -5.48
C ARG A 172 -8.96 -10.09 -5.63
N SER A 173 -10.05 -10.50 -5.02
CA SER A 173 -10.71 -11.80 -5.28
C SER A 173 -11.79 -11.60 -6.35
N ALA A 174 -11.99 -12.61 -7.18
CA ALA A 174 -12.98 -12.61 -8.27
C ALA A 174 -14.39 -13.01 -7.79
N GLY A 175 -14.60 -13.11 -6.47
CA GLY A 175 -15.90 -13.41 -5.90
C GLY A 175 -16.47 -14.80 -6.26
N PRO A 176 -17.72 -15.06 -5.83
CA PRO A 176 -18.48 -16.26 -6.18
C PRO A 176 -18.63 -16.55 -7.67
N ASP A 177 -18.75 -15.52 -8.51
CA ASP A 177 -18.99 -15.70 -9.95
C ASP A 177 -17.71 -16.04 -10.75
N ARG A 178 -16.55 -15.90 -10.09
CA ARG A 178 -15.21 -16.23 -10.57
C ARG A 178 -14.75 -15.38 -11.76
N GLN A 179 -15.37 -14.24 -11.98
CA GLN A 179 -15.03 -13.29 -13.03
C GLN A 179 -14.56 -12.01 -12.37
N LEU A 180 -13.35 -11.58 -12.69
CA LEU A 180 -12.86 -10.30 -12.22
C LEU A 180 -13.64 -9.15 -12.90
N TRP A 181 -13.61 -7.98 -12.27
CA TRP A 181 -14.23 -6.73 -12.72
C TRP A 181 -15.76 -6.77 -12.74
N THR A 182 -16.35 -7.57 -11.86
CA THR A 182 -17.78 -7.67 -11.61
C THR A 182 -18.14 -7.01 -10.27
N ALA A 183 -19.42 -7.06 -9.90
CA ALA A 183 -19.92 -6.43 -8.68
C ALA A 183 -19.66 -7.25 -7.40
N ASP A 184 -19.31 -8.54 -7.54
CA ASP A 184 -19.02 -9.44 -6.41
C ASP A 184 -17.53 -9.62 -6.12
N ASP A 185 -16.67 -8.94 -6.88
CA ASP A 185 -15.25 -8.80 -6.56
C ASP A 185 -15.07 -8.27 -5.13
N VAL A 186 -14.10 -8.84 -4.42
CA VAL A 186 -13.75 -8.41 -3.07
C VAL A 186 -12.34 -7.82 -3.10
N LEU A 187 -12.18 -6.63 -2.54
CA LEU A 187 -10.90 -5.94 -2.35
C LEU A 187 -10.99 -4.98 -1.17
N VAL A 188 -9.84 -4.56 -0.66
CA VAL A 188 -9.74 -3.43 0.26
C VAL A 188 -9.70 -2.15 -0.59
N GLU A 189 -10.62 -1.23 -0.34
CA GLU A 189 -10.59 0.10 -0.95
C GLU A 189 -9.58 0.99 -0.22
N ASP A 190 -8.73 1.70 -0.97
CA ASP A 190 -7.81 2.67 -0.41
C ASP A 190 -8.63 3.84 0.19
N SER A 191 -8.50 4.07 1.50
CA SER A 191 -9.18 5.17 2.24
C SER A 191 -8.41 6.49 2.15
#